data_AF-A0A8J2NT19-F1
#
_entry.id   AF-A0A8J2NT19-F1
#
_cell.length_a   1.000
_cell.length_b   1.000
_cell.length_c   1.000
_cell.angle_alpha   90.00
_cell.angle_beta   90.00
_cell.angle_gamma   90.00
#
_symmetry.space_group_name_H-M   'P 1'
#
loop_
_entity.id
_entity.type
_entity.pdbx_description
1 polymer ?
#
loop_
_entity_poly.entity_id
_entity_poly.type
_entity_poly.pdbx_seq_one_letter_code
_entity_poly.pdbx_strand_id
1 'polypeptide(L)' 'MKWREEGDIDNIKLWEAPQDLKDLLPEQVIGFDHTNSPVLLILFGKWDLKKAEQEFGQDMILRCK' A
#
# COMPACT_ATOMS: atom_id res chain seq x y z
N MET A 1 -7.03 -14.26 16.31
CA MET A 1 -6.71 -13.35 15.19
C MET A 1 -6.58 -11.93 15.73
N LYS A 2 -5.49 -11.60 16.43
CA LYS A 2 -5.38 -10.29 17.10
C LYS A 2 -5.01 -9.15 16.12
N TRP A 3 -4.05 -9.39 15.23
CA TRP A 3 -3.66 -8.42 14.18
C TRP A 3 -4.81 -8.01 13.25
N ARG A 4 -5.68 -8.96 12.88
CA ARG A 4 -6.84 -8.69 12.00
C ARG A 4 -7.85 -7.75 12.66
N GLU A 5 -8.11 -7.98 13.95
CA GLU A 5 -9.00 -7.16 14.79
C GLU A 5 -8.39 -5.77 15.07
N GLU A 6 -7.12 -5.72 15.47
CA GLU A 6 -6.41 -4.47 15.77
C GLU A 6 -6.23 -3.59 14.52
N GLY A 7 -6.03 -4.22 13.35
CA GLY A 7 -5.87 -3.53 12.07
C GLY A 7 -7.17 -3.18 11.35
N ASP A 8 -8.33 -3.62 11.85
CA ASP A 8 -9.63 -3.48 11.18
C ASP A 8 -9.59 -3.97 9.71
N ILE A 9 -8.97 -5.13 9.50
CA ILE A 9 -8.71 -5.66 8.15
C ILE A 9 -10.02 -6.05 7.44
N ASP A 10 -11.07 -6.39 8.19
CA ASP A 10 -12.39 -6.73 7.66
C ASP A 10 -13.00 -5.58 6.87
N ASN A 11 -12.71 -4.33 7.26
CA ASN A 11 -13.24 -3.12 6.64
C ASN A 11 -12.19 -2.38 5.78
N ILE A 12 -11.00 -2.94 5.57
CA ILE A 12 -9.89 -2.25 4.87
C ILE A 12 -10.26 -1.81 3.44
N LYS A 13 -11.21 -2.51 2.79
CA LYS A 13 -11.68 -2.16 1.44
C LYS A 13 -12.48 -0.85 1.39
N LEU A 14 -12.99 -0.38 2.53
CA LEU A 14 -13.70 0.89 2.67
C LEU A 14 -12.75 2.04 2.99
N TRP A 15 -11.50 1.73 3.35
CA TRP A 15 -10.48 2.70 3.66
C TRP A 15 -9.74 3.11 2.39
N GLU A 16 -9.58 4.41 2.18
CA GLU A 16 -8.79 4.95 1.08
C GLU A 16 -7.56 5.67 1.63
N ALA A 17 -6.38 5.26 1.16
CA ALA A 17 -5.15 5.99 1.45
C ALA A 17 -5.19 7.40 0.80
N PRO A 18 -4.59 8.41 1.45
CA PRO A 18 -4.42 9.73 0.85
C PRO A 18 -3.72 9.65 -0.51
N GLN A 19 -4.16 10.46 -1.48
CA GLN A 19 -3.57 10.45 -2.83
C GLN A 19 -2.08 10.82 -2.81
N ASP A 20 -1.71 11.80 -1.98
CA ASP A 20 -0.31 12.22 -1.81
C ASP A 20 0.59 11.04 -1.38
N LEU A 21 0.12 10.15 -0.50
CA LEU A 21 0.88 8.96 -0.09
C LEU A 21 1.03 7.95 -1.25
N LYS A 22 -0.02 7.77 -2.06
CA LYS A 22 0.03 6.91 -3.25
C LYS A 22 1.03 7.43 -4.29
N ASP A 23 1.11 8.74 -4.45
CA ASP A 23 2.04 9.39 -5.38
C ASP A 23 3.49 9.26 -4.91
N LEU A 24 3.73 9.22 -3.58
CA LEU A 24 5.05 8.98 -3.00
C LEU A 24 5.48 7.51 -3.05
N LEU A 25 4.54 6.56 -3.07
CA LEU A 25 4.80 5.12 -3.04
C LEU A 25 4.07 4.38 -4.17
N PRO A 26 4.31 4.74 -5.44
CA PRO A 26 3.54 4.23 -6.57
C PRO A 26 3.67 2.72 -6.73
N GLU A 27 2.52 2.08 -6.87
CA GLU A 27 2.36 0.66 -7.19
C GLU A 27 1.07 0.44 -7.98
N GLN A 28 0.99 -0.70 -8.69
CA GLN A 28 -0.18 -1.03 -9.49
C GLN A 28 -0.34 -2.54 -9.66
N VAL A 29 -1.57 -3.04 -9.66
CA VAL A 29 -1.86 -4.42 -10.10
C VAL A 29 -2.01 -4.44 -11.62
N ILE A 30 -1.15 -5.18 -12.33
CA ILE A 30 -1.01 -5.09 -13.81
C ILE A 30 -1.42 -6.35 -14.58
N GLY A 31 -2.45 -7.07 -14.12
CA GLY A 31 -2.96 -8.28 -14.78
C GLY A 31 -2.44 -9.55 -14.11
N PHE A 32 -2.24 -10.62 -14.89
CA PHE A 32 -1.90 -11.95 -14.39
C PHE A 32 -0.67 -12.54 -15.07
N ASP A 33 0.08 -13.36 -14.35
CA ASP A 33 1.22 -14.10 -14.88
C ASP A 33 0.80 -15.38 -15.65
N HIS A 34 1.78 -16.17 -16.09
CA HIS A 34 1.54 -17.42 -16.83
C HIS A 34 0.81 -18.51 -16.05
N THR A 35 0.70 -18.36 -14.72
CA THR A 35 -0.03 -19.26 -13.82
C THR A 35 -1.39 -18.70 -13.41
N ASN A 36 -1.82 -17.59 -14.02
CA ASN A 36 -3.04 -16.85 -13.67
C ASN A 36 -2.99 -16.24 -12.25
N SER A 37 -1.80 -15.91 -11.75
CA SER A 37 -1.60 -15.19 -10.49
C SER A 37 -1.53 -13.69 -10.73
N PRO A 38 -2.19 -12.82 -9.92
CA PRO A 38 -2.16 -11.38 -10.13
C PRO A 38 -0.75 -10.81 -9.92
N VAL A 39 -0.35 -9.85 -10.77
CA VAL A 39 0.97 -9.24 -10.73
C VAL A 39 0.90 -7.85 -10.10
N LEU A 40 1.69 -7.62 -9.05
CA LEU A 40 1.92 -6.30 -8.44
C LEU A 40 3.21 -5.67 -9.00
N LEU A 41 3.09 -4.51 -9.64
CA LEU A 41 4.19 -3.69 -10.09
C LEU A 41 4.55 -2.66 -9.02
N ILE A 42 5.79 -2.71 -8.52
CA ILE A 42 6.33 -1.74 -7.57
C ILE A 42 7.44 -0.93 -8.24
N LEU A 43 7.29 0.40 -8.28
CA LEU A 43 8.26 1.31 -8.89
C LEU A 43 9.22 1.87 -7.83
N PHE A 44 10.08 1.01 -7.26
CA PHE A 44 10.98 1.39 -6.15
C PHE A 44 11.83 2.64 -6.43
N GLY A 45 12.29 2.84 -7.67
CA GLY A 45 13.06 4.03 -8.05
C GLY A 45 12.28 5.35 -8.02
N LYS A 46 10.95 5.28 -7.89
CA LYS A 46 10.05 6.44 -7.74
C LYS A 46 9.54 6.62 -6.31
N TRP A 47 9.89 5.71 -5.39
CA TRP A 47 9.46 5.82 -4.01
C TRP A 47 10.23 6.93 -3.28
N ASP A 48 9.51 7.79 -2.57
CA ASP A 48 10.11 8.74 -1.62
C ASP A 48 9.72 8.34 -0.19
N LEU A 49 10.39 7.29 0.31
CA LEU A 49 10.17 6.75 1.65
C LEU A 49 10.44 7.78 2.75
N LYS A 50 11.44 8.65 2.54
CA LYS A 50 11.80 9.66 3.53
C LYS A 50 10.67 10.68 3.68
N LYS A 51 10.14 11.19 2.56
CA LYS A 51 9.02 12.12 2.59
C LYS A 51 7.74 11.45 3.12
N ALA A 52 7.47 10.21 2.71
CA ALA A 52 6.34 9.45 3.21
C ALA A 52 6.39 9.27 4.74
N GLU A 53 7.55 8.93 5.29
CA GLU A 53 7.72 8.77 6.74
C GLU A 53 7.54 10.10 7.48
N GLN A 54 8.06 11.20 6.93
CA GLN A 54 7.95 12.53 7.51
C GLN A 54 6.51 13.07 7.53
N GLU A 55 5.72 12.79 6.48
CA GLU A 55 4.37 13.34 6.32
C GLU A 55 3.28 12.43 6.91
N PHE A 56 3.44 11.11 6.84
CA PHE A 56 2.38 10.14 7.17
C PHE A 56 2.76 9.18 8.30
N GLY A 57 4.04 9.02 8.60
CA GLY A 57 4.53 8.05 9.59
C GLY A 57 4.46 6.59 9.13
N GLN A 58 5.17 5.72 9.86
CA GLN A 58 5.34 4.32 9.47
C GLN A 58 4.03 3.52 9.47
N ASP A 59 3.15 3.75 10.45
CA ASP A 59 1.87 3.01 10.55
C ASP A 59 0.97 3.25 9.34
N MET A 60 0.93 4.49 8.83
CA MET A 60 0.14 4.83 7.64
C MET A 60 0.73 4.20 6.37
N ILE A 61 2.06 4.19 6.26
CA ILE A 61 2.76 3.53 5.16
C ILE A 61 2.43 2.03 5.15
N LEU A 62 2.50 1.37 6.32
CA LEU A 62 2.21 -0.06 6.44
C LEU A 62 0.74 -0.39 6.18
N ARG A 63 -0.19 0.49 6.56
CA ARG A 63 -1.62 0.32 6.28
C ARG A 63 -1.96 0.49 4.79
N CYS A 64 -1.17 1.27 4.06
CA CYS A 64 -1.35 1.50 2.64
C CYS A 64 -0.96 0.30 1.75
N LYS A 65 -0.34 -0.76 2.32
CA LYS A 65 0.17 -1.93 1.60
C LYS A 65 -0.65 -3.18 1.84
#